data_AF-A0A3D2XJZ5-F1
#
_entry.id   AF-A0A3D2XJZ5-F1
#
_cell.length_a   1.000
_cell.length_b   1.000
_cell.length_c   1.000
_cell.angle_alpha   90.00
_cell.angle_beta   90.00
_cell.angle_gamma   90.00
#
_symmetry.space_group_name_H-M   'P 1'
#
loop_
_entity.id
_entity.type
_entity.pdbx_description
1 polymer ?
#
loop_
_entity_poly.entity_id
_entity_poly.type
_entity_poly.pdbx_seq_one_letter_code
_entity_poly.pdbx_strand_id
1 'polypeptide(L)'
;MNALFKDASRSPLKPEDIKSFKGLSFFPVDSSFAVVAKLKKTNTSDFFEMKTSTTRLSKERVFGILSFTIKGLNYSLKVYQSESSVLESSDYLFLPYLDATNGVTTYGGGRYIDLKIPEGDRIWLDFNKSYNPYCVYNARYSCPIVPRENFLPIKVEAGVMYNYKN
;
A
#
# COMPACT_ATOMS: atom_id res chain seq x y z
N MET A 1 -9.96 -1.26 -10.60
CA MET A 1 -9.05 -0.09 -10.45
C MET A 1 -9.09 0.86 -11.65
N ASN A 2 -8.81 0.44 -12.89
CA ASN A 2 -8.81 1.34 -14.06
C ASN A 2 -10.11 2.15 -14.26
N ALA A 3 -11.27 1.59 -13.92
CA ALA A 3 -12.55 2.30 -14.01
C ALA A 3 -12.58 3.58 -13.15
N LEU A 4 -12.01 3.55 -11.93
CA LEU A 4 -11.93 4.72 -11.05
C LEU A 4 -11.06 5.83 -11.67
N PHE A 5 -9.98 5.46 -12.33
CA PHE A 5 -9.05 6.42 -12.94
C PHE A 5 -9.64 7.08 -14.21
N LYS A 6 -10.58 6.42 -14.88
CA LYS A 6 -11.29 6.93 -16.07
C LYS A 6 -12.53 7.77 -15.71
N ASP A 7 -13.04 7.65 -14.49
CA ASP A 7 -14.19 8.41 -14.02
C ASP A 7 -13.78 9.84 -13.63
N ALA A 8 -14.09 10.82 -14.48
CA ALA A 8 -13.70 12.21 -14.27
C ALA A 8 -14.21 12.84 -12.96
N SER A 9 -15.29 12.31 -12.39
CA SER A 9 -15.85 12.82 -11.12
C SER A 9 -15.09 12.34 -9.88
N ARG A 10 -14.34 11.23 -10.01
CA ARG A 10 -13.71 10.52 -8.88
C ARG A 10 -12.23 10.23 -9.08
N SER A 11 -11.70 10.50 -10.27
CA SER A 11 -10.34 10.13 -10.64
C SER A 11 -9.30 10.82 -9.76
N PRO A 12 -8.25 10.08 -9.33
CA PRO A 12 -7.12 10.66 -8.66
C PRO A 12 -6.18 11.43 -9.62
N LEU A 13 -6.39 11.33 -10.93
CA LEU A 13 -5.59 12.01 -11.93
C LEU A 13 -5.91 13.52 -11.98
N LYS A 14 -5.05 14.30 -12.64
CA LYS A 14 -5.38 15.68 -13.00
C LYS A 14 -6.37 15.70 -14.18
N PRO A 15 -7.23 16.74 -14.30
CA PRO A 15 -8.17 16.83 -15.42
C PRO A 15 -7.53 16.70 -16.81
N GLU A 16 -6.32 17.22 -16.98
CA GLU A 16 -5.55 17.11 -18.24
C GLU A 16 -5.13 15.66 -18.53
N ASP A 17 -4.71 14.93 -17.50
CA ASP A 17 -4.20 13.56 -17.62
C ASP A 17 -5.31 12.52 -17.86
N ILE A 18 -6.54 12.80 -17.40
CA ILE A 18 -7.70 11.91 -17.63
C ILE A 18 -7.96 11.72 -19.12
N LYS A 19 -7.77 12.77 -19.93
CA LYS A 19 -8.03 12.76 -21.38
C LYS A 19 -7.10 11.81 -22.13
N SER A 20 -5.86 11.67 -21.69
CA SER A 20 -4.84 10.81 -22.31
C SER A 20 -4.70 9.45 -21.63
N PHE A 21 -5.32 9.24 -20.46
CA PHE A 21 -5.19 8.03 -19.66
C PHE A 21 -5.73 6.77 -20.37
N LYS A 22 -4.82 5.84 -20.70
CA LYS A 22 -5.18 4.56 -21.32
C LYS A 22 -5.50 3.48 -20.29
N GLY A 23 -4.78 3.49 -19.18
CA GLY A 23 -4.88 2.53 -18.09
C GLY A 23 -3.62 2.57 -17.23
N LEU A 24 -3.71 2.01 -16.03
CA LEU A 24 -2.53 1.68 -15.24
C LEU A 24 -1.83 0.47 -15.85
N SER A 25 -0.51 0.44 -15.71
CA SER A 25 0.31 -0.73 -16.04
C SER A 25 0.42 -1.66 -14.85
N PHE A 26 0.42 -2.95 -15.12
CA PHE A 26 0.45 -4.01 -14.10
C PHE A 26 1.51 -5.03 -14.47
N PHE A 27 2.15 -5.59 -13.45
CA PHE A 27 2.82 -6.87 -13.63
C PHE A 27 1.79 -7.96 -13.92
N PRO A 28 2.17 -9.03 -14.66
CA PRO A 28 1.37 -10.24 -14.73
C PRO A 28 1.07 -10.76 -13.32
N VAL A 29 -0.11 -11.35 -13.14
CA VAL A 29 -0.47 -11.98 -11.86
C VAL A 29 0.48 -13.14 -11.60
N ASP A 30 1.07 -13.17 -10.42
CA ASP A 30 1.97 -14.23 -9.97
C ASP A 30 1.52 -14.73 -8.60
N SER A 31 1.09 -15.99 -8.54
CA SER A 31 0.59 -16.63 -7.33
C SER A 31 1.67 -16.81 -6.26
N SER A 32 2.96 -16.78 -6.62
CA SER A 32 4.07 -16.85 -5.65
C SER A 32 4.16 -15.60 -4.75
N PHE A 33 3.49 -14.52 -5.15
CA PHE A 33 3.35 -13.27 -4.41
C PHE A 33 2.02 -13.15 -3.66
N ALA A 34 1.24 -14.23 -3.58
CA ALA A 34 0.04 -14.31 -2.75
C ALA A 34 0.26 -15.35 -1.64
N VAL A 35 0.38 -14.88 -0.40
CA VAL A 35 0.85 -15.67 0.73
C VAL A 35 -0.05 -15.52 1.94
N VAL A 36 -0.07 -16.53 2.82
CA VAL A 36 -0.68 -16.41 4.14
C VAL A 36 0.34 -15.80 5.10
N ALA A 37 0.03 -14.64 5.65
CA ALA A 37 0.84 -14.01 6.69
C ALA A 37 0.25 -14.29 8.08
N LYS A 38 1.12 -14.55 9.05
CA LYS A 38 0.77 -14.62 10.47
C LYS A 38 0.82 -13.22 11.08
N LEU A 39 -0.30 -12.75 11.61
CA LEU A 39 -0.45 -11.50 12.33
C LEU A 39 -0.12 -11.69 13.81
N LYS A 40 0.92 -11.01 14.28
CA LYS A 40 1.14 -10.77 15.71
C LYS A 40 0.65 -9.36 16.03
N LYS A 41 -0.50 -9.25 16.70
CA LYS A 41 -1.02 -7.96 17.18
C LYS A 41 -0.03 -7.34 18.16
N THR A 42 0.13 -6.02 18.09
CA THR A 42 0.82 -5.27 19.15
C THR A 42 -0.14 -5.13 20.32
N ASN A 43 0.34 -5.34 21.55
CA ASN A 43 -0.43 -4.96 22.72
C ASN A 43 -0.35 -3.43 22.84
N THR A 44 -1.51 -2.76 22.72
CA THR A 44 -1.67 -1.31 22.99
C THR A 44 -0.55 -0.44 22.40
N SER A 45 -0.53 -0.27 21.07
CA SER A 45 0.31 0.74 20.42
C SER A 45 -0.35 2.12 20.47
N ASP A 46 0.36 3.12 20.95
CA ASP A 46 -0.07 4.52 20.86
C ASP A 46 -0.19 4.96 19.39
N PHE A 47 -1.11 5.90 19.15
CA PHE A 47 -1.17 6.60 17.88
C PHE A 47 0.02 7.55 17.75
N PHE A 48 0.56 7.63 16.54
CA PHE A 48 1.62 8.56 16.17
C PHE A 48 1.26 9.27 14.87
N GLU A 49 1.91 10.40 14.65
CA GLU A 49 1.75 11.18 13.42
C GLU A 49 2.66 10.64 12.32
N MET A 50 2.09 9.82 11.44
CA MET A 50 2.75 9.37 10.23
C MET A 50 2.84 10.55 9.24
N LYS A 51 4.07 10.90 8.85
CA LYS A 51 4.33 11.93 7.84
C LYS A 51 3.64 11.58 6.52
N THR A 52 3.17 12.59 5.80
CA THR A 52 2.59 12.44 4.47
C THR A 52 3.38 13.22 3.42
N SER A 53 2.98 13.11 2.15
CA SER A 53 3.51 13.90 1.04
C SER A 53 3.21 15.41 1.12
N THR A 54 2.37 15.85 2.06
CA THR A 54 2.05 17.27 2.29
C THR A 54 2.27 17.63 3.76
N THR A 55 1.84 18.82 4.20
CA THR A 55 1.91 19.25 5.60
C THR A 55 0.93 18.51 6.52
N ARG A 56 -0.10 17.86 5.96
CA ARG A 56 -1.06 17.07 6.75
C ARG A 56 -0.35 15.85 7.34
N LEU A 57 -0.75 15.43 8.53
CA LEU A 57 -0.28 14.20 9.16
C LEU A 57 -1.39 13.16 9.19
N SER A 58 -1.05 11.87 9.10
CA SER A 58 -1.99 10.77 9.32
C SER A 58 -1.78 10.22 10.71
N LYS A 59 -2.82 10.14 11.53
CA LYS A 59 -2.73 9.50 12.84
C LYS A 59 -2.91 7.99 12.70
N GLU A 60 -1.81 7.27 12.85
CA GLU A 60 -1.73 5.83 12.67
C GLU A 60 -1.21 5.18 13.93
N ARG A 61 -1.55 3.91 14.13
CA ARG A 61 -0.89 3.05 15.13
C ARG A 61 -0.38 1.79 14.46
N VAL A 62 0.70 1.21 14.96
CA VAL A 62 1.14 -0.12 14.51
C VAL A 62 0.16 -1.15 15.05
N PHE A 63 -0.76 -1.64 14.22
CA PHE A 63 -1.74 -2.65 14.62
C PHE A 63 -1.11 -4.02 14.91
N GLY A 64 -0.07 -4.36 14.14
CA GLY A 64 0.61 -5.64 14.28
C GLY A 64 1.78 -5.81 13.33
N ILE A 65 2.41 -6.97 13.43
CA ILE A 65 3.49 -7.41 12.54
C ILE A 65 2.98 -8.63 11.77
N LEU A 66 3.02 -8.55 10.45
CA LEU A 66 2.74 -9.64 9.54
C LEU A 66 4.05 -10.38 9.26
N SER A 67 4.13 -11.66 9.61
CA SER A 67 5.26 -12.54 9.28
C SER A 67 4.85 -13.53 8.21
N PHE A 68 5.63 -13.67 7.15
CA PHE A 68 5.29 -14.49 5.99
C PHE A 68 6.53 -15.00 5.27
N THR A 69 6.34 -15.96 4.37
CA THR A 69 7.40 -16.55 3.55
C THR A 69 7.09 -16.30 2.08
N ILE A 70 8.02 -15.69 1.35
CA ILE A 70 7.97 -15.55 -0.12
C ILE A 70 9.22 -16.20 -0.69
N LYS A 71 9.06 -17.06 -1.69
CA LYS A 71 10.17 -17.74 -2.38
C LYS A 71 11.16 -18.42 -1.41
N GLY A 72 10.64 -19.02 -0.34
CA GLY A 72 11.41 -19.73 0.68
C GLY A 72 12.12 -18.86 1.72
N LEU A 73 11.99 -17.53 1.64
CA LEU A 73 12.61 -16.59 2.58
C LEU A 73 11.55 -15.94 3.47
N ASN A 74 11.89 -15.78 4.76
CA ASN A 74 11.01 -15.20 5.76
C ASN A 74 11.16 -13.69 5.83
N TYR A 75 10.04 -12.98 5.84
CA TYR A 75 9.97 -11.53 5.94
C TYR A 75 8.92 -11.10 6.95
N SER A 76 9.00 -9.84 7.34
CA SER A 76 7.98 -9.22 8.18
C SER A 76 7.71 -7.78 7.77
N LEU A 77 6.45 -7.36 7.89
CA LEU A 77 6.03 -5.96 7.70
C LEU A 77 5.11 -5.52 8.83
N LYS A 78 5.24 -4.27 9.27
CA LYS A 78 4.26 -3.64 10.17
C LYS A 78 2.99 -3.31 9.40
N VAL A 79 1.83 -3.62 9.95
CA VAL A 79 0.53 -3.19 9.43
C VAL A 79 -0.07 -2.15 10.37
N TYR A 80 -0.73 -1.15 9.82
CA TYR A 80 -1.21 0.03 10.54
C TYR A 80 -2.72 0.09 10.56
N GLN A 81 -3.25 0.78 11.57
CA GLN A 81 -4.65 1.14 11.66
C GLN A 81 -4.75 2.64 11.99
N SER A 82 -5.60 3.35 11.27
CA SER A 82 -5.79 4.79 11.48
C SER A 82 -6.72 5.07 12.66
N GLU A 83 -6.57 6.24 13.28
CA GLU A 83 -7.48 6.70 14.34
C GLU A 83 -8.92 6.77 13.82
N SER A 84 -9.10 7.25 12.58
CA SER A 84 -10.42 7.29 11.93
C SER A 84 -11.05 5.91 11.76
N SER A 85 -10.27 4.90 11.36
CA SER A 85 -10.77 3.53 11.22
C SER A 85 -11.26 2.98 12.56
N VAL A 86 -10.63 3.33 13.67
CA VAL A 86 -11.09 2.94 15.01
C VAL A 86 -12.38 3.66 15.38
N LEU A 87 -12.45 4.97 15.18
CA LEU A 87 -13.65 5.78 15.48
C LEU A 87 -14.86 5.34 14.66
N GLU A 88 -14.64 4.92 13.41
CA GLU A 88 -15.67 4.40 12.50
C GLU A 88 -15.99 2.92 12.72
N SER A 89 -15.32 2.25 13.68
CA SER A 89 -15.43 0.79 13.89
C SER A 89 -15.18 -0.03 12.61
N SER A 90 -14.31 0.48 11.74
CA SER A 90 -13.94 -0.14 10.47
C SER A 90 -12.89 -1.23 10.68
N ASP A 91 -12.99 -2.29 9.88
CA ASP A 91 -12.03 -3.39 9.84
C ASP A 91 -10.79 -3.07 8.99
N TYR A 92 -10.66 -1.86 8.47
CA TYR A 92 -9.59 -1.48 7.56
C TYR A 92 -8.20 -1.50 8.22
N LEU A 93 -7.23 -2.05 7.49
CA LEU A 93 -5.82 -2.05 7.82
C LEU A 93 -5.01 -1.53 6.63
N PHE A 94 -4.02 -0.69 6.94
CA PHE A 94 -3.14 -0.07 5.97
C PHE A 94 -1.76 -0.74 5.99
N LEU A 95 -1.33 -1.32 4.86
CA LEU A 95 0.01 -1.90 4.71
C LEU A 95 0.84 -1.11 3.69
N PRO A 96 1.58 -0.08 4.12
CA PRO A 96 2.60 0.57 3.30
C PRO A 96 3.88 -0.25 3.27
N TYR A 97 4.50 -0.42 2.10
CA TYR A 97 5.79 -1.11 2.00
C TYR A 97 6.67 -0.58 0.86
N LEU A 98 7.96 -0.77 1.05
CA LEU A 98 9.02 -0.58 0.06
C LEU A 98 9.58 -1.94 -0.33
N ASP A 99 10.12 -2.04 -1.54
CA ASP A 99 10.80 -3.21 -2.06
C ASP A 99 11.83 -2.82 -3.13
N ALA A 100 12.59 -3.80 -3.63
CA ALA A 100 13.69 -3.55 -4.56
C ALA A 100 13.25 -3.12 -5.98
N THR A 101 11.95 -3.10 -6.30
CA THR A 101 11.45 -2.52 -7.57
C THR A 101 11.21 -1.01 -7.49
N ASN A 102 11.15 -0.42 -6.28
CA ASN A 102 10.86 1.00 -6.12
C ASN A 102 11.96 1.86 -6.73
N GLY A 103 11.58 2.83 -7.56
CA GLY A 103 12.51 3.70 -8.28
C GLY A 103 13.05 3.09 -9.58
N VAL A 104 12.69 1.84 -9.89
CA VAL A 104 13.11 1.14 -11.11
C VAL A 104 11.89 0.82 -11.99
N THR A 105 10.98 -0.02 -11.49
CA THR A 105 9.75 -0.44 -12.21
C THR A 105 8.47 -0.09 -11.46
N THR A 106 8.57 0.30 -10.18
CA THR A 106 7.46 0.81 -9.36
C THR A 106 7.81 2.17 -8.74
N TYR A 107 6.81 2.84 -8.18
CA TYR A 107 6.98 4.20 -7.66
C TYR A 107 8.03 4.26 -6.54
N GLY A 108 8.94 5.22 -6.60
CA GLY A 108 10.07 5.33 -5.65
C GLY A 108 9.66 5.53 -4.19
N GLY A 109 8.49 6.14 -3.93
CA GLY A 109 8.00 6.37 -2.58
C GLY A 109 7.31 5.18 -1.92
N GLY A 110 7.26 4.02 -2.59
CA GLY A 110 6.64 2.79 -2.09
C GLY A 110 5.20 2.58 -2.57
N ARG A 111 4.60 1.48 -2.13
CA ARG A 111 3.28 1.01 -2.53
C ARG A 111 2.44 0.61 -1.33
N TYR A 112 1.14 0.50 -1.53
CA TYR A 112 0.17 0.17 -0.49
C TYR A 112 -0.58 -1.11 -0.82
N ILE A 113 -1.00 -1.81 0.22
CA ILE A 113 -2.02 -2.86 0.17
C ILE A 113 -3.06 -2.54 1.24
N ASP A 114 -4.33 -2.59 0.85
CA ASP A 114 -5.45 -2.46 1.77
C ASP A 114 -5.82 -3.85 2.29
N LEU A 115 -5.88 -3.98 3.60
CA LEU A 115 -6.17 -5.22 4.31
C LEU A 115 -7.38 -5.04 5.22
N LYS A 116 -7.84 -6.16 5.78
CA LYS A 116 -8.91 -6.19 6.77
C LYS A 116 -8.44 -6.91 8.03
N ILE A 117 -8.95 -6.50 9.19
CA ILE A 117 -8.74 -7.21 10.45
C ILE A 117 -9.30 -8.63 10.30
N PRO A 118 -8.48 -9.68 10.46
CA PRO A 118 -8.95 -11.05 10.38
C PRO A 118 -9.68 -11.46 11.68
N GLU A 119 -10.56 -12.45 11.59
CA GLU A 119 -11.17 -13.09 12.77
C GLU A 119 -10.12 -13.83 13.62
N GLY A 120 -9.02 -14.29 13.02
CA GLY A 120 -7.91 -15.00 13.68
C GLY A 120 -6.57 -14.27 13.64
N ASP A 121 -5.49 -15.03 13.54
CA ASP A 121 -4.11 -14.52 13.45
C ASP A 121 -3.49 -14.69 12.05
N ARG A 122 -4.32 -14.92 11.03
CA ARG A 122 -3.89 -15.16 9.65
C ARG A 122 -4.55 -14.18 8.69
N ILE A 123 -3.75 -13.56 7.82
CA ILE A 123 -4.20 -12.65 6.76
C ILE A 123 -3.74 -13.18 5.41
N TRP A 124 -4.62 -13.14 4.42
CA TRP A 124 -4.24 -13.31 3.02
C TRP A 124 -3.54 -12.05 2.52
N LEU A 125 -2.22 -12.13 2.33
CA LEU A 125 -1.39 -11.04 1.86
C LEU A 125 -1.08 -11.26 0.37
N ASP A 126 -1.77 -10.51 -0.47
CA ASP A 126 -1.67 -10.60 -1.93
C ASP A 126 -1.00 -9.36 -2.51
N PHE A 127 0.29 -9.48 -2.82
CA PHE A 127 1.05 -8.38 -3.40
C PHE A 127 0.61 -8.05 -4.84
N ASN A 128 -0.16 -8.91 -5.52
CA ASN A 128 -0.78 -8.56 -6.81
C ASN A 128 -1.80 -7.43 -6.67
N LYS A 129 -2.27 -7.15 -5.45
CA LYS A 129 -3.18 -6.03 -5.14
C LYS A 129 -2.46 -4.73 -4.78
N SER A 130 -1.13 -4.72 -4.81
CA SER A 130 -0.34 -3.53 -4.50
C SER A 130 -0.64 -2.40 -5.47
N TYR A 131 -0.87 -1.19 -4.95
CA TYR A 131 -1.16 -0.02 -5.75
C TYR A 131 -0.27 1.17 -5.38
N ASN A 132 -0.12 2.11 -6.33
CA ASN A 132 0.63 3.34 -6.10
C ASN A 132 -0.23 4.35 -5.33
N PRO A 133 0.34 5.11 -4.38
CA PRO A 133 -0.35 6.21 -3.70
C PRO A 133 -0.91 7.24 -4.69
N TYR A 134 -2.06 7.86 -4.41
CA TYR A 134 -2.64 8.85 -5.33
C TYR A 134 -1.77 10.10 -5.55
N CYS A 135 -0.93 10.46 -4.57
CA CYS A 135 -0.01 11.61 -4.68
C CYS A 135 0.97 11.47 -5.86
N VAL A 136 1.20 10.25 -6.33
CA VAL A 136 2.01 9.94 -7.51
C VAL A 136 1.42 10.51 -8.80
N TYR A 137 0.09 10.54 -8.88
CA TYR A 137 -0.64 11.02 -10.05
C TYR A 137 -1.05 12.48 -9.90
N ASN A 138 -1.31 12.92 -8.66
CA ASN A 138 -1.73 14.29 -8.38
C ASN A 138 -1.26 14.74 -7.00
N ALA A 139 -0.35 15.71 -6.96
CA ALA A 139 0.27 16.22 -5.74
C ALA A 139 -0.70 16.84 -4.73
N ARG A 140 -1.97 17.10 -5.10
CA ARG A 140 -3.01 17.54 -4.15
C ARG A 140 -3.32 16.49 -3.07
N TYR A 141 -3.07 15.22 -3.36
CA TYR A 141 -3.31 14.14 -2.40
C TYR A 141 -2.20 14.09 -1.36
N SER A 142 -2.61 14.03 -0.10
CA SER A 142 -1.76 13.78 1.05
C SER A 142 -1.72 12.28 1.32
N CYS A 143 -0.62 11.63 0.95
CA CYS A 143 -0.46 10.18 1.09
C CYS A 143 0.61 9.86 2.13
N PRO A 144 0.40 8.87 3.03
CA PRO A 144 1.38 8.51 4.04
C PRO A 144 2.75 8.07 3.46
N ILE A 145 3.84 8.60 4.01
CA ILE A 145 5.18 8.20 3.61
C ILE A 145 5.46 6.80 4.16
N VAL A 146 5.88 5.89 3.29
CA VAL A 146 6.19 4.52 3.70
C VAL A 146 7.36 4.51 4.69
N PRO A 147 7.20 3.91 5.88
CA PRO A 147 8.29 3.77 6.84
C PRO A 147 9.42 2.91 6.28
N ARG A 148 10.67 3.33 6.46
CA ARG A 148 11.86 2.58 5.99
C ARG A 148 11.95 1.18 6.58
N GLU A 149 11.38 0.99 7.78
CA GLU A 149 11.30 -0.29 8.47
C GLU A 149 10.47 -1.34 7.71
N ASN A 150 9.51 -0.88 6.89
CA ASN A 150 8.67 -1.72 6.04
C ASN A 150 9.31 -1.92 4.66
N PHE A 151 10.59 -2.30 4.64
CA PHE A 151 11.33 -2.58 3.43
C PHE A 151 11.51 -4.10 3.23
N LEU A 152 11.16 -4.58 2.04
CA LEU A 152 11.44 -5.94 1.58
C LEU A 152 12.69 -5.93 0.69
N PRO A 153 13.77 -6.63 1.05
CA PRO A 153 15.00 -6.67 0.24
C PRO A 153 14.88 -7.64 -0.95
N ILE A 154 13.71 -7.69 -1.60
CA ILE A 154 13.42 -8.49 -2.78
C ILE A 154 12.68 -7.65 -3.81
N LYS A 155 12.72 -8.07 -5.07
CA LYS A 155 11.87 -7.47 -6.11
C LYS A 155 10.47 -8.06 -6.00
N VAL A 156 9.47 -7.22 -5.70
CA VAL A 156 8.07 -7.60 -5.71
C VAL A 156 7.46 -7.19 -7.05
N GLU A 157 7.65 -8.05 -8.06
CA GLU A 157 7.14 -7.86 -9.43
C GLU A 157 5.67 -8.29 -9.55
N ALA A 158 4.83 -7.74 -8.68
CA ALA A 158 3.39 -8.00 -8.61
C ALA A 158 2.64 -6.69 -8.37
N GLY A 159 1.43 -6.56 -8.92
CA GLY A 159 0.57 -5.38 -8.76
C GLY A 159 0.88 -4.24 -9.73
N VAL A 160 0.60 -3.01 -9.31
CA VAL A 160 0.70 -1.82 -10.17
C VAL A 160 2.17 -1.42 -10.40
N MET A 161 2.52 -1.21 -11.66
CA MET A 161 3.80 -0.65 -12.09
C MET A 161 3.77 0.87 -12.05
N TYR A 162 4.94 1.50 -12.15
CA TYR A 162 5.02 2.94 -12.32
C TYR A 162 5.71 3.29 -13.63
N ASN A 163 4.91 3.69 -14.61
CA ASN A 163 5.37 4.22 -15.90
C ASN A 163 4.60 5.49 -16.31
N TYR A 164 4.01 6.20 -15.35
CA TYR A 164 3.09 7.32 -15.58
C TYR A 164 3.73 8.54 -16.31
N LYS A 165 5.03 8.52 -16.60
CA LYS A 165 5.75 9.61 -17.28
C LYS A 165 6.59 9.17 -18.50
N ASN A 166 6.44 7.94 -18.98
CA ASN A 166 7.04 7.50 -20.24
C ASN A 166 5.97 7.31 -21.31
#